data_AF-A0A4Q0XG01-F1
#
_entry.id   AF-A0A4Q0XG01-F1
#
_cell.length_a   1.000
_cell.length_b   1.000
_cell.length_c   1.000
_cell.angle_alpha   90.00
_cell.angle_beta   90.00
_cell.angle_gamma   90.00
#
_symmetry.space_group_name_H-M   'P 1'
#
loop_
_entity.id
_entity.type
_entity.pdbx_description
1 polymer ?
#
loop_
_entity_poly.entity_id
_entity_poly.type
_entity_poly.pdbx_seq_one_letter_code
_entity_poly.pdbx_strand_id
1 'polypeptide(L)'
;MEAILDFFFYNEISPKEKLGPTGRTIEANLKKRMNAIIAIIRAIEKGQTLPTVAMLSSLFEQTEPVEKKLILEKNRNEAMGQVRYREKDSVINNTRK
;
A
#
# COMPACT_ATOMS: atom_id res chain seq x y z
N MET A 1 3.69 -61.82 11.39
CA MET A 1 2.81 -61.03 10.50
C MET A 1 2.23 -59.81 11.22
N GLU A 2 2.05 -59.84 12.55
CA GLU A 2 1.58 -58.71 13.36
C GLU A 2 2.36 -57.42 13.10
N ALA A 3 3.70 -57.45 13.15
CA ALA A 3 4.53 -56.26 12.93
C ALA A 3 4.30 -55.53 11.58
N ILE A 4 3.89 -56.25 10.52
CA ILE A 4 3.57 -55.64 9.23
C ILE A 4 2.19 -54.97 9.27
N LEU A 5 1.22 -55.59 9.94
CA LEU A 5 -0.11 -55.01 10.13
C LEU A 5 -0.05 -53.77 11.02
N ASP A 6 0.74 -53.85 12.09
CA ASP A 6 1.02 -52.73 12.99
C ASP A 6 1.69 -51.57 12.25
N PHE A 7 2.64 -51.85 11.35
CA PHE A 7 3.26 -50.82 10.51
C PHE A 7 2.22 -50.04 9.69
N PHE A 8 1.31 -50.73 9.01
CA PHE A 8 0.26 -50.06 8.22
C PHE A 8 -0.70 -49.27 9.12
N PHE A 9 -1.03 -49.79 10.29
CA PHE A 9 -1.89 -49.12 11.26
C PHE A 9 -1.25 -47.85 11.81
N TYR A 10 -0.01 -47.93 12.32
CA TYR A 10 0.70 -46.79 12.91
C TYR A 10 1.06 -45.69 11.91
N ASN A 11 1.32 -46.05 10.65
CA ASN A 11 1.61 -45.07 9.61
C ASN A 11 0.34 -44.59 8.89
N GLU A 12 -0.84 -45.12 9.24
CA GLU A 12 -2.12 -44.82 8.60
C GLU A 12 -2.10 -45.03 7.08
N ILE A 13 -1.31 -46.01 6.62
CA ILE A 13 -1.15 -46.35 5.21
C ILE A 13 -1.97 -47.61 4.92
N SER A 14 -2.74 -47.61 3.83
CA SER A 14 -3.45 -48.83 3.43
C SER A 14 -2.47 -49.89 2.91
N PRO A 15 -2.59 -51.16 3.34
CA PRO A 15 -1.80 -52.27 2.77
C PRO A 15 -1.95 -52.45 1.26
N LYS A 16 -3.00 -51.86 0.67
CA LYS A 16 -3.28 -51.88 -0.77
C LYS A 16 -2.75 -50.64 -1.50
N GLU A 17 -2.19 -49.67 -0.78
CA GLU A 17 -1.73 -48.40 -1.35
C GLU A 17 -0.40 -48.57 -2.09
N LYS A 18 -0.33 -48.04 -3.32
CA LYS A 18 0.87 -48.07 -4.13
C LYS A 18 1.71 -46.82 -3.85
N LEU A 19 2.65 -46.93 -2.91
CA LEU A 19 3.57 -45.85 -2.54
C LEU A 19 4.66 -45.55 -3.58
N GLY A 20 4.63 -46.26 -4.72
CA GLY A 20 5.67 -46.20 -5.73
C GLY A 20 6.98 -46.87 -5.28
N PRO A 21 8.01 -46.87 -6.13
CA PRO A 21 9.27 -47.58 -5.86
C PRO A 21 10.10 -46.96 -4.73
N THR A 22 9.82 -45.71 -4.33
CA THR A 22 10.53 -45.01 -3.25
C THR A 22 9.63 -43.91 -2.68
N GLY A 23 9.61 -43.73 -1.35
CA GLY A 23 8.86 -42.63 -0.70
C GLY A 23 9.23 -41.22 -1.21
N ARG A 24 10.43 -41.07 -1.79
CA ARG A 24 10.88 -39.85 -2.49
C ARG A 24 9.97 -39.44 -3.65
N THR A 25 9.33 -40.40 -4.33
CA THR A 25 8.37 -40.10 -5.41
C THR A 25 7.11 -39.44 -4.87
N ILE A 26 6.64 -39.87 -3.70
CA ILE A 26 5.49 -39.25 -3.01
C ILE A 26 5.84 -37.83 -2.60
N GLU A 27 7.01 -37.63 -2.00
CA GLU A 27 7.50 -36.31 -1.59
C GLU A 27 7.57 -35.34 -2.78
N ALA A 28 8.15 -35.77 -3.91
CA ALA A 28 8.26 -34.97 -5.12
C ALA A 28 6.88 -34.61 -5.70
N ASN A 29 5.93 -35.56 -5.70
CA ASN A 29 4.58 -35.33 -6.18
C ASN A 29 3.81 -34.38 -5.25
N LEU A 30 3.94 -34.54 -3.93
CA LEU A 30 3.32 -33.66 -2.95
C LEU A 30 3.87 -32.23 -3.07
N LYS A 31 5.19 -32.07 -3.19
CA LYS A 31 5.83 -30.76 -3.39
C LYS A 31 5.32 -30.05 -4.64
N LYS A 32 5.18 -30.77 -5.77
CA LYS A 32 4.58 -30.21 -7.00
C LYS A 32 3.14 -29.75 -6.79
N ARG A 33 2.33 -30.55 -6.11
CA ARG A 33 0.92 -30.20 -5.80
C ARG A 33 0.83 -28.98 -4.90
N MET A 34 1.63 -28.91 -3.83
CA MET A 34 1.66 -27.75 -2.93
C MET A 34 2.08 -26.48 -3.66
N ASN A 35 3.12 -26.53 -4.50
CA ASN A 35 3.54 -25.38 -5.30
C ASN A 35 2.43 -24.89 -6.24
N ALA A 36 1.69 -25.81 -6.87
CA ALA A 36 0.57 -25.46 -7.72
C ALA A 36 -0.57 -24.80 -6.93
N ILE A 37 -0.91 -25.33 -5.74
CA ILE A 37 -1.91 -24.73 -4.85
C ILE A 37 -1.50 -23.32 -4.44
N ILE A 38 -0.24 -23.11 -4.04
CA ILE A 38 0.28 -21.78 -3.70
C ILE A 38 0.13 -20.82 -4.88
N ALA A 39 0.44 -21.27 -6.10
CA ALA A 39 0.28 -20.45 -7.30
C ALA A 39 -1.19 -20.06 -7.56
N ILE A 40 -2.12 -21.00 -7.37
CA ILE A 40 -3.56 -20.75 -7.51
C ILE A 40 -4.03 -19.72 -6.47
N ILE A 41 -3.68 -19.91 -5.20
CA ILE A 41 -4.05 -18.99 -4.12
C ILE A 41 -3.51 -17.60 -4.42
N ARG A 42 -2.24 -17.47 -4.83
CA ARG A 42 -1.66 -16.17 -5.23
C ARG A 42 -2.35 -15.54 -6.43
N ALA A 43 -2.82 -16.33 -7.39
CA ALA A 43 -3.54 -15.82 -8.55
C ALA A 43 -4.92 -15.26 -8.14
N ILE A 44 -5.64 -15.98 -7.28
CA ILE A 44 -6.90 -15.51 -6.68
C ILE A 44 -6.66 -14.23 -5.87
N GLU A 45 -5.59 -14.21 -5.07
CA GLU A 45 -5.23 -13.07 -4.24
C GLU A 45 -5.00 -11.82 -5.09
N LYS A 46 -4.18 -11.92 -6.13
CA LYS A 46 -3.90 -10.80 -7.04
C LYS A 46 -5.11 -10.37 -7.87
N GLY A 47 -5.96 -11.31 -8.28
CA GLY A 47 -7.07 -11.04 -9.18
C GLY A 47 -8.32 -10.49 -8.50
N GLN A 48 -8.65 -10.96 -7.29
CA GLN A 48 -9.93 -10.68 -6.65
C GLN A 48 -9.78 -9.98 -5.30
N THR A 49 -8.97 -10.52 -4.38
CA THR A 49 -9.00 -10.06 -2.99
C THR A 49 -8.15 -8.82 -2.77
N LEU A 50 -6.94 -8.75 -3.35
CA LEU A 50 -6.03 -7.62 -3.21
C LEU A 50 -6.60 -6.29 -3.78
N PRO A 51 -7.13 -6.24 -5.02
CA PRO A 51 -7.74 -5.01 -5.52
C PRO A 51 -8.97 -4.59 -4.72
N THR A 52 -9.77 -5.54 -4.25
CA THR A 52 -10.95 -5.24 -3.40
C THR A 52 -10.53 -4.61 -2.08
N VAL A 53 -9.50 -5.16 -1.43
CA VAL A 53 -8.92 -4.56 -0.21
C VAL A 53 -8.38 -3.16 -0.50
N ALA A 54 -7.62 -2.97 -1.58
CA ALA A 54 -7.09 -1.65 -1.94
C ALA A 54 -8.19 -0.62 -2.23
N MET A 55 -9.26 -1.03 -2.91
CA MET A 55 -10.43 -0.18 -3.15
C MET A 55 -11.14 0.20 -1.85
N LEU A 56 -11.39 -0.78 -0.96
CA LEU A 56 -11.99 -0.52 0.34
C LEU A 56 -11.12 0.42 1.19
N SER A 57 -9.82 0.16 1.28
CA SER A 57 -8.87 1.06 1.94
C SER A 57 -8.93 2.47 1.36
N SER A 58 -8.97 2.61 0.03
CA SER A 58 -9.07 3.92 -0.63
C SER A 58 -10.35 4.68 -0.29
N LEU A 59 -11.47 3.98 -0.05
CA LEU A 59 -12.73 4.59 0.37
C LEU A 59 -12.69 5.10 1.82
N PHE A 60 -11.97 4.41 2.70
CA PHE A 60 -11.90 4.75 4.12
C PHE A 60 -10.75 5.71 4.47
N GLU A 61 -9.63 5.66 3.74
CA GLU A 61 -8.47 6.56 3.91
C GLU A 61 -8.79 8.02 3.53
N GLN A 62 -9.77 8.27 2.64
CA GLN A 62 -10.17 9.62 2.21
C GLN A 62 -11.02 10.39 3.26
N THR A 63 -11.32 9.79 4.41
CA THR A 63 -12.15 10.45 5.44
C THR A 63 -11.36 11.33 6.41
N GLU A 64 -10.03 11.28 6.41
CA GLU A 64 -9.25 12.29 7.12
C GLU A 64 -9.23 13.56 6.26
N PRO A 65 -9.87 14.66 6.72
CA PRO A 65 -9.86 15.88 5.96
C PRO A 65 -8.41 16.35 5.85
N VAL A 66 -7.87 16.36 4.63
CA VAL A 66 -6.65 17.12 4.33
C VAL A 66 -6.93 18.52 4.85
N GLU A 67 -6.26 18.92 5.94
CA GLU A 67 -6.37 20.28 6.48
C GLU A 67 -6.04 21.23 5.34
N LYS A 68 -7.10 21.79 4.72
CA LYS A 68 -6.95 22.77 3.65
C LYS A 68 -6.17 23.91 4.27
N LYS A 69 -4.91 24.08 3.87
CA LYS A 69 -4.08 25.21 4.30
C LYS A 69 -4.89 26.47 4.03
N LEU A 70 -5.37 27.14 5.09
CA LEU A 70 -6.09 28.39 4.94
C LEU A 70 -5.15 29.37 4.23
N ILE A 71 -5.58 29.84 3.06
CA ILE A 71 -4.92 30.97 2.40
C ILE A 71 -5.34 32.19 3.23
N LEU A 72 -4.55 32.52 4.26
CA LEU A 72 -4.72 33.74 5.02
C LEU A 72 -4.22 34.90 4.15
N GLU A 73 -5.10 35.84 3.83
CA GLU A 73 -4.71 37.06 3.15
C GLU A 73 -3.68 37.81 4.02
N LYS A 74 -2.53 38.11 3.43
CA LYS A 74 -1.50 38.93 4.08
C LYS A 74 -2.11 40.31 4.34
N ASN A 75 -2.39 40.62 5.60
CA ASN A 75 -2.82 41.95 6.03
C ASN A 75 -1.90 43.01 5.42
N ARG A 76 -2.48 44.01 4.76
CA ARG A 76 -1.85 45.11 4.00
C ARG A 76 -0.85 45.99 4.77
N ASN A 77 -0.50 45.66 6.02
CA ASN A 77 0.25 46.55 6.90
C ASN A 77 1.78 46.38 6.83
N GLU A 78 2.30 45.44 6.03
CA GLU A 78 3.75 45.22 5.89
C GLU A 78 4.41 45.92 4.68
N ALA A 79 3.72 46.85 4.01
CA ALA A 79 4.29 47.61 2.89
C ALA A 79 4.56 49.09 3.21
N MET A 80 4.79 49.45 4.49
CA MET A 80 5.37 50.75 4.86
C MET A 80 6.91 50.75 4.70
N GLY A 81 7.40 50.12 3.62
CA GLY A 81 8.81 50.13 3.23
C GLY A 81 9.09 51.29 2.29
N GLN A 82 9.70 52.35 2.81
CA GLN A 82 10.32 53.51 2.14
C GLN A 82 9.89 53.79 0.69
N VAL A 83 9.06 54.82 0.52
CA VAL A 83 8.70 55.37 -0.80
C VAL A 83 9.98 55.84 -1.50
N ARG A 84 10.35 55.17 -2.61
CA ARG A 84 11.63 55.39 -3.30
C ARG A 84 11.74 56.74 -4.03
N TYR A 85 10.64 57.43 -4.28
CA TYR A 85 10.64 58.72 -4.96
C TYR A 85 9.62 59.67 -4.31
N ARG A 86 10.05 60.92 -4.12
CA ARG A 86 9.21 62.04 -3.67
C ARG A 86 9.43 63.19 -4.65
N GLU A 87 8.36 63.74 -5.20
CA GLU A 87 8.44 64.93 -6.05
C GLU A 87 9.02 66.13 -5.27
N LYS A 88 9.82 66.94 -5.97
CA LYS A 88 10.28 68.23 -5.43
C LYS A 88 9.25 69.29 -5.78
N ASP A 89 8.65 69.91 -4.77
CA ASP A 89 7.79 71.06 -4.96
C ASP A 89 8.60 72.21 -5.59
N SER A 90 8.11 72.75 -6.71
CA SER A 90 8.67 73.94 -7.35
C SER A 90 8.36 75.15 -6.47
N VAL A 91 9.40 75.77 -5.90
CA VAL A 91 9.27 77.01 -5.14
C VAL A 91 8.90 78.14 -6.10
N ILE A 92 7.60 78.41 -6.25
CA ILE A 92 7.10 79.63 -6.88
C ILE A 92 7.18 80.74 -5.82
N ASN A 93 8.32 81.42 -5.76
CA ASN A 93 8.43 82.66 -4.99
C ASN A 93 7.68 83.78 -5.72
N ASN A 94 6.48 84.09 -5.23
CA ASN A 94 5.79 85.31 -5.59
C ASN A 94 5.16 85.94 -4.35
N THR A 95 5.79 86.97 -3.80
CA THR A 95 5.04 88.08 -3.20
C THR A 95 5.85 89.36 -3.25
N ARG A 96 5.39 90.28 -4.11
CA ARG A 96 5.63 91.71 -4.04
C ARG A 96 4.74 92.30 -2.94
N LYS A 97 5.32 93.07 -2.02
CA LYS A 97 4.95 94.46 -1.70
C LYS A 97 5.76 94.98 -0.52
#